data_AF-A0A6N7GZJ2-F1
#
_entry.id   AF-A0A6N7GZJ2-F1
#
_cell.length_a   1.000
_cell.length_b   1.000
_cell.length_c   1.000
_cell.angle_alpha   90.00
_cell.angle_beta   90.00
_cell.angle_gamma   90.00
#
_symmetry.space_group_name_H-M   'P 1'
#
loop_
_entity.id
_entity.type
_entity.pdbx_description
1 polymer ?
#
loop_
_entity_poly.entity_id
_entity_poly.type
_entity_poly.pdbx_seq_one_letter_code
_entity_poly.pdbx_strand_id
1 'polypeptide(L)'
;MCGDLEEDEGDSKLEEMLYARFVAHARALLADAPPEQPPADTSRYMEKLFTDALSRAVKDCEQATAGGRYDRMIVQPVVFARLAGFLAGHMSLGEDPLRRVIEALMLGYSEAEAMDREQRPYDHGDVPVRA
;
A
#
# COMPACT_ATOMS: atom_id res chain seq x y z
N MET A 1 30.75 13.25 -18.24
CA MET A 1 29.82 12.33 -17.55
C MET A 1 29.52 12.92 -16.18
N CYS A 2 28.74 13.99 -16.15
CA CYS A 2 28.35 14.71 -14.92
C CYS A 2 26.85 14.95 -15.05
N GLY A 3 26.05 14.02 -14.55
CA GLY A 3 24.60 14.05 -14.71
C GLY A 3 23.79 13.18 -13.75
N ASP A 4 24.41 12.33 -12.91
CA ASP A 4 23.66 11.40 -12.03
C ASP A 4 23.69 11.76 -10.54
N LEU A 5 24.55 12.69 -10.10
CA LEU A 5 24.71 12.97 -8.66
C LEU A 5 23.56 13.83 -8.07
N GLU A 6 22.88 14.62 -8.89
CA GLU A 6 21.77 15.47 -8.42
C GLU A 6 20.44 14.69 -8.32
N GLU A 7 20.22 13.68 -9.16
CA GLU A 7 19.05 12.78 -9.08
C GLU A 7 19.17 11.81 -7.89
N ASP A 8 20.33 11.18 -7.68
CA ASP A 8 20.57 10.29 -6.52
C ASP A 8 20.42 11.02 -5.17
N GLU A 9 20.85 12.29 -5.06
CA GLU A 9 20.63 13.10 -3.86
C GLU A 9 19.16 13.52 -3.68
N GLY A 10 18.42 13.70 -4.77
CA GLY A 10 17.00 14.06 -4.75
C GLY A 10 16.12 12.90 -4.30
N ASP A 11 16.37 11.71 -4.85
CA ASP A 11 15.65 10.49 -4.51
C ASP A 11 15.92 10.06 -3.07
N SER A 12 17.19 10.09 -2.63
CA SER A 12 17.53 9.79 -1.23
C SER A 12 16.83 10.72 -0.23
N LYS A 13 16.67 12.02 -0.55
CA LYS A 13 15.93 12.97 0.32
C LYS A 13 14.43 12.68 0.35
N LEU A 14 13.84 12.32 -0.79
CA LEU A 14 12.42 11.95 -0.85
C LEU A 14 12.13 10.69 -0.03
N GLU A 15 12.97 9.67 -0.17
CA GLU A 15 12.86 8.41 0.58
C GLU A 15 12.96 8.63 2.09
N GLU A 16 13.93 9.44 2.54
CA GLU A 16 14.06 9.83 3.94
C GLU A 16 12.82 10.56 4.46
N MET A 17 12.26 11.49 3.68
CA MET A 17 11.02 12.20 4.02
C MET A 17 9.83 11.24 4.14
N LEU A 18 9.67 10.32 3.19
CA LEU A 18 8.59 9.33 3.20
C LEU A 18 8.70 8.39 4.40
N TYR A 19 9.93 7.92 4.69
CA TYR A 19 10.20 7.10 5.87
C TYR A 19 9.90 7.85 7.17
N ALA A 20 10.36 9.10 7.29
CA ALA A 20 10.09 9.93 8.47
C ALA A 20 8.58 10.15 8.68
N ARG A 21 7.85 10.40 7.60
CA ARG A 21 6.38 10.52 7.62
C ARG A 21 5.74 9.21 8.07
N PHE A 22 6.15 8.06 7.54
CA PHE A 22 5.66 6.76 7.97
C PHE A 22 5.85 6.55 9.48
N VAL A 23 7.07 6.79 10.00
CA VAL A 23 7.37 6.61 11.42
C VAL A 23 6.51 7.54 12.29
N ALA A 24 6.31 8.80 11.88
CA ALA A 24 5.47 9.74 12.61
C ALA A 24 4.01 9.26 12.70
N HIS A 25 3.43 8.83 11.58
CA HIS A 25 2.05 8.31 11.54
C HIS A 25 1.92 7.01 12.32
N ALA A 26 2.87 6.08 12.17
CA ALA A 26 2.86 4.82 12.88
C ALA A 26 2.89 5.03 14.40
N ARG A 27 3.74 5.94 14.89
CA ARG A 27 3.81 6.27 16.32
C ARG A 27 2.54 6.90 16.85
N ALA A 28 1.88 7.75 16.08
CA ALA A 28 0.59 8.32 16.47
C ALA A 28 -0.47 7.23 16.63
N LEU A 29 -0.60 6.33 15.65
CA LEU A 29 -1.54 5.21 15.71
C LEU A 29 -1.27 4.25 16.88
N LEU A 30 0.00 3.97 17.17
CA LEU A 30 0.38 3.10 18.29
C LEU A 30 0.17 3.75 19.66
N ALA A 31 0.24 5.09 19.76
CA ALA A 31 -0.03 5.80 21.00
C ALA A 31 -1.53 5.77 21.38
N ASP A 32 -2.41 5.71 20.39
CA ASP A 32 -3.86 5.62 20.56
C ASP A 32 -4.36 4.17 20.78
N ALA A 33 -3.45 3.18 20.83
CA ALA A 33 -3.81 1.79 20.95
C ALA A 33 -4.52 1.48 22.29
N PRO A 34 -5.62 0.70 22.28
CA PRO A 34 -6.35 0.37 23.49
C PRO A 34 -5.50 -0.49 24.45
N PRO A 35 -5.74 -0.40 25.77
CA PRO A 35 -4.98 -1.14 26.77
C PRO A 35 -5.11 -2.66 26.60
N GLU A 36 -4.09 -3.36 27.10
CA GLU A 36 -3.87 -4.81 26.99
C GLU A 36 -4.92 -5.62 27.78
N GLN A 37 -6.15 -5.63 27.28
CA GLN A 37 -7.24 -6.48 27.75
C GLN A 37 -7.50 -7.58 26.72
N PRO A 38 -7.91 -8.79 27.14
CA PRO A 38 -8.34 -9.82 26.20
C PRO A 38 -9.47 -9.25 25.32
N PRO A 39 -9.39 -9.41 23.98
CA PRO A 39 -10.34 -8.79 23.08
C PRO A 39 -11.72 -9.40 23.32
N ALA A 40 -12.65 -8.58 23.82
CA ALA A 40 -14.02 -9.00 24.12
C ALA A 40 -14.88 -9.14 22.84
N ASP A 41 -14.47 -8.48 21.75
CA ASP A 41 -15.16 -8.48 20.45
C ASP A 41 -14.16 -8.53 19.29
N THR A 42 -14.67 -8.87 18.09
CA THR A 42 -13.89 -8.98 16.86
C THR A 42 -13.19 -7.68 16.48
N SER A 43 -13.82 -6.52 16.73
CA SER A 43 -13.24 -5.22 16.38
C SER A 43 -11.98 -4.93 17.18
N ARG A 44 -11.98 -5.19 18.50
CA ARG A 44 -10.79 -5.07 19.35
C ARG A 44 -9.71 -6.07 18.98
N TYR A 45 -10.09 -7.28 18.57
CA TYR A 45 -9.13 -8.26 18.06
C TYR A 45 -8.43 -7.77 16.80
N MET A 46 -9.19 -7.24 15.83
CA MET A 46 -8.64 -6.71 14.59
C MET A 46 -7.74 -5.50 14.83
N GLU A 47 -8.13 -4.59 15.74
CA GLU A 47 -7.31 -3.45 16.12
C GLU A 47 -5.99 -3.88 16.76
N LYS A 48 -6.03 -4.85 17.69
CA LYS A 48 -4.80 -5.41 18.28
C LYS A 48 -3.89 -6.06 17.23
N LEU A 49 -4.46 -6.84 16.31
CA LEU A 49 -3.69 -7.46 15.25
C LEU A 49 -3.00 -6.41 14.36
N PHE A 50 -3.70 -5.32 14.07
CA PHE A 50 -3.14 -4.19 13.32
C PHE A 50 -1.99 -3.51 14.06
N THR A 51 -2.17 -3.15 15.34
CA THR A 51 -1.13 -2.46 16.13
C THR A 51 0.09 -3.35 16.39
N ASP A 52 -0.11 -4.66 16.59
CA ASP A 52 0.98 -5.64 16.71
C ASP A 52 1.78 -5.74 15.41
N ALA A 53 1.10 -5.84 14.26
CA ALA A 53 1.74 -5.89 12.94
C ALA A 53 2.48 -4.59 12.60
N LEU A 54 1.87 -3.44 12.87
CA LEU A 54 2.48 -2.11 12.65
C LEU A 54 3.70 -1.90 13.55
N SER A 55 3.61 -2.29 14.83
CA SER A 55 4.74 -2.25 15.76
C SER A 55 5.90 -3.10 15.28
N ARG A 56 5.61 -4.30 14.77
CA ARG A 56 6.63 -5.18 14.19
C ARG A 56 7.27 -4.55 12.95
N ALA A 57 6.47 -3.97 12.06
CA ALA A 57 6.93 -3.35 10.83
C ALA A 57 7.92 -2.20 11.09
N VAL A 58 7.59 -1.32 12.05
CA VAL A 58 8.47 -0.22 12.47
C VAL A 58 9.78 -0.77 13.03
N LYS A 59 9.74 -1.78 13.90
CA LYS A 59 10.95 -2.40 14.48
C LYS A 59 11.85 -3.02 13.40
N ASP A 60 11.27 -3.69 12.41
CA ASP A 60 12.02 -4.30 11.32
C ASP A 60 12.72 -3.25 10.44
N CYS A 61 12.12 -2.08 10.24
CA CYS A 61 12.77 -0.94 9.59
C CYS A 61 13.89 -0.34 10.46
N GLU A 62 13.67 -0.13 11.75
CA GLU A 62 14.66 0.46 12.67
C GLU A 62 15.93 -0.40 12.81
N GLN A 63 15.81 -1.71 12.63
CA GLN A 63 16.94 -2.66 12.61
C GLN A 63 17.76 -2.63 11.30
N ALA A 64 17.35 -1.85 10.29
CA ALA A 64 18.12 -1.68 9.06
C ALA A 64 19.15 -0.54 9.18
N THR A 65 20.15 -0.56 8.30
CA THR A 65 21.03 0.59 8.05
C THR A 65 20.21 1.78 7.55
N ALA A 66 20.73 3.01 7.67
CA ALA A 66 20.00 4.22 7.29
C ALA A 66 19.43 4.16 5.85
N GLY A 67 20.23 3.74 4.87
CA GLY A 67 19.76 3.54 3.49
C GLY A 67 18.80 2.36 3.30
N GLY A 68 18.85 1.33 4.15
CA GLY A 68 17.99 0.15 4.02
C GLY A 68 16.63 0.24 4.70
N ARG A 69 16.33 1.34 5.43
CA ARG A 69 15.05 1.48 6.16
C ARG A 69 13.88 1.68 5.20
N TYR A 70 14.09 2.53 4.20
CA TYR A 70 13.08 2.81 3.18
C TYR A 70 12.82 1.56 2.33
N ASP A 71 13.87 0.88 1.87
CA ASP A 71 13.76 -0.40 1.16
C ASP A 71 12.93 -1.43 1.93
N ARG A 72 13.20 -1.60 3.24
CA ARG A 72 12.41 -2.51 4.07
C ARG A 72 10.96 -2.04 4.22
N MET A 73 10.72 -0.74 4.33
CA MET A 73 9.37 -0.19 4.43
C MET A 73 8.54 -0.51 3.17
N ILE A 74 9.10 -0.36 1.97
CA ILE A 74 8.36 -0.51 0.71
C ILE A 74 8.07 -1.98 0.35
N VAL A 75 8.87 -2.94 0.81
CA VAL A 75 8.64 -4.37 0.51
C VAL A 75 7.66 -5.05 1.48
N GLN A 76 7.49 -4.51 2.68
CA GLN A 76 6.60 -5.09 3.70
C GLN A 76 5.12 -5.20 3.26
N PRO A 77 4.52 -4.20 2.60
CA PRO A 77 3.17 -4.30 2.06
C PRO A 77 2.95 -5.53 1.16
N VAL A 78 3.94 -5.92 0.36
CA VAL A 78 3.86 -7.10 -0.52
C VAL A 78 3.72 -8.38 0.30
N VAL A 79 4.45 -8.48 1.42
CA VAL A 79 4.37 -9.62 2.34
C VAL A 79 2.99 -9.67 3.00
N PHE A 80 2.46 -8.54 3.45
CA PHE A 80 1.13 -8.46 4.05
C PHE A 80 0.02 -8.81 3.05
N ALA A 81 0.13 -8.35 1.80
CA ALA A 81 -0.79 -8.73 0.73
C ALA A 81 -0.77 -10.24 0.47
N ARG A 82 0.42 -10.84 0.42
CA ARG A 82 0.58 -12.30 0.27
C ARG A 82 -0.04 -13.07 1.45
N LEU A 83 0.16 -12.58 2.67
CA LEU A 83 -0.44 -13.18 3.87
C LEU A 83 -1.97 -13.09 3.82
N ALA A 84 -2.52 -11.93 3.45
CA ALA A 84 -3.96 -11.74 3.30
C ALA A 84 -4.56 -12.71 2.27
N GLY A 85 -3.93 -12.85 1.09
CA GLY A 85 -4.38 -13.79 0.07
C GLY A 85 -4.30 -15.26 0.52
N PHE A 86 -3.24 -15.63 1.26
CA PHE A 86 -3.12 -16.96 1.84
C PHE A 86 -4.26 -17.25 2.83
N LEU A 87 -4.56 -16.31 3.73
CA LEU A 87 -5.67 -16.45 4.70
C LEU A 87 -7.03 -16.51 4.00
N ALA A 88 -7.25 -15.68 2.97
CA ALA A 88 -8.48 -15.66 2.19
C ALA A 88 -8.76 -17.00 1.50
N GLY A 89 -7.72 -17.71 1.04
CA GLY A 89 -7.84 -19.04 0.44
C GLY A 89 -8.38 -20.12 1.38
N HIS A 90 -8.46 -19.86 2.69
CA HIS A 90 -9.02 -20.76 3.69
C HIS A 90 -10.42 -20.33 4.18
N MET A 91 -10.99 -19.26 3.63
CA MET A 91 -12.32 -18.80 3.98
C MET A 91 -13.39 -19.54 3.18
N SER A 92 -14.56 -19.76 3.79
CA SER A 92 -15.74 -20.20 3.04
C SER A 92 -16.12 -19.12 2.03
N LEU A 93 -16.40 -19.50 0.78
CA LEU A 93 -16.77 -18.55 -0.29
C LEU A 93 -18.01 -17.69 0.05
N GLY A 94 -18.89 -18.18 0.94
CA GLY A 94 -20.05 -17.42 1.42
C GLY A 94 -19.72 -16.39 2.50
N GLU A 95 -18.53 -16.47 3.09
CA GLU A 95 -18.10 -15.70 4.26
C GLU A 95 -16.85 -14.85 3.98
N ASP A 96 -16.41 -14.74 2.71
CA ASP A 96 -15.23 -13.97 2.33
C ASP A 96 -15.60 -12.49 2.07
N PRO A 97 -15.40 -11.58 3.06
CA PRO A 97 -15.64 -10.16 2.87
C PRO A 97 -14.60 -9.52 1.93
N LEU A 98 -13.39 -10.08 1.83
CA LEU A 98 -12.31 -9.53 1.01
C LEU A 98 -12.64 -9.67 -0.47
N ARG A 99 -13.20 -10.81 -0.87
CA ARG A 99 -13.63 -11.04 -2.25
C ARG A 99 -14.57 -9.95 -2.75
N ARG A 100 -15.64 -9.64 -2.00
CA ARG A 100 -16.62 -8.63 -2.41
C ARG A 100 -16.02 -7.22 -2.46
N VAL A 101 -15.14 -6.89 -1.52
CA VAL A 101 -14.45 -5.60 -1.50
C VAL A 101 -13.49 -5.47 -2.68
N ILE A 102 -12.71 -6.51 -2.98
CA ILE A 102 -11.79 -6.54 -4.12
C ILE A 102 -12.57 -6.44 -5.44
N GLU A 103 -13.67 -7.19 -5.58
CA GLU A 103 -14.53 -7.13 -6.76
C GLU A 103 -15.10 -5.70 -6.97
N ALA A 104 -15.61 -5.06 -5.92
CA ALA A 104 -16.12 -3.69 -5.99
C ALA A 104 -15.02 -2.67 -6.34
N LEU A 105 -13.82 -2.83 -5.78
CA LEU A 105 -12.68 -1.96 -6.07
C LEU A 105 -12.23 -2.10 -7.54
N MET A 106 -12.08 -3.34 -8.02
CA MET A 106 -11.69 -3.62 -9.41
C MET A 106 -12.74 -3.14 -10.40
N LEU A 107 -14.04 -3.24 -10.06
CA LEU A 107 -15.12 -2.67 -10.87
C LEU A 107 -14.95 -1.15 -11.00
N GLY A 108 -14.72 -0.44 -9.89
CA GLY A 108 -14.49 1.01 -9.92
C GLY A 108 -13.28 1.43 -10.76
N TYR A 109 -12.16 0.68 -10.69
CA TYR A 109 -11.02 0.92 -11.57
C TYR A 109 -11.39 0.74 -13.05
N SER A 110 -12.12 -0.33 -13.39
CA SER A 110 -12.55 -0.58 -14.77
C SER A 110 -13.50 0.49 -15.31
N GLU A 111 -14.38 1.04 -14.47
CA GLU A 111 -15.28 2.15 -14.82
C GLU A 111 -14.51 3.44 -15.07
N ALA A 112 -13.55 3.77 -14.20
CA ALA A 112 -12.70 4.95 -14.38
C ALA A 112 -11.87 4.86 -15.68
N GLU A 113 -11.33 3.69 -16.01
CA GLU A 113 -10.61 3.46 -17.27
C GLU A 113 -11.51 3.59 -18.50
N ALA A 114 -12.75 3.11 -18.43
CA ALA A 114 -13.73 3.25 -19.51
C ALA A 114 -14.07 4.73 -19.75
N MET A 115 -14.28 5.50 -18.68
CA MET A 115 -14.54 6.94 -18.76
C MET A 115 -13.35 7.72 -19.33
N ASP A 116 -12.10 7.40 -18.94
CA ASP A 116 -10.90 8.01 -19.54
C ASP A 116 -10.85 7.74 -21.05
N ARG A 117 -11.15 6.50 -21.45
CA ARG A 117 -11.17 6.11 -22.87
C ARG A 117 -12.25 6.82 -23.68
N GLU A 118 -13.43 7.03 -23.10
CA GLU A 118 -14.54 7.77 -23.72
C GLU A 118 -14.29 9.28 -23.79
N GLN A 119 -13.54 9.85 -22.83
CA GLN A 119 -13.20 11.27 -22.78
C GLN A 119 -12.02 11.64 -23.68
N ARG A 120 -11.21 10.66 -24.12
CA ARG A 120 -10.21 10.90 -25.18
C ARG A 120 -10.97 11.20 -26.48
N PRO A 121 -10.87 12.44 -27.01
CA PRO A 121 -11.43 12.72 -28.33
C PRO A 121 -10.77 11.76 -29.31
N TYR A 122 -11.55 11.19 -30.24
CA TYR A 122 -10.98 10.55 -31.42
C TYR A 122 -9.96 11.51 -32.02
N ASP A 123 -8.68 11.17 -31.97
CA ASP A 123 -7.66 11.91 -32.69
C ASP A 123 -7.97 11.70 -34.18
N HIS A 124 -8.52 12.74 -34.82
CA HIS A 124 -8.78 12.79 -36.24
C HIS A 124 -7.42 12.86 -36.97
N GLY A 125 -6.75 11.71 -37.05
CA GLY A 125 -5.38 11.59 -37.56
C GLY A 125 -5.18 10.63 -38.74
N ASP A 126 -6.21 9.91 -39.19
CA ASP A 126 -6.12 9.09 -40.41
C ASP A 126 -6.84 9.76 -41.58
N VAL A 127 -6.14 10.69 -42.23
CA VAL A 127 -6.45 11.04 -43.62
C VAL A 127 -5.81 9.96 -44.48
N PRO A 128 -6.58 9.14 -45.22
CA PRO A 128 -5.97 8.18 -46.14
C PRO A 128 -5.33 8.98 -47.28
N VAL A 129 -3.99 8.96 -47.35
CA VAL A 129 -3.26 9.41 -48.53
C VAL A 129 -3.61 8.44 -49.66
N ARG A 130 -4.59 8.85 -50.49
CA ARG A 130 -4.83 8.20 -51.79
C ARG A 130 -3.66 8.55 -52.72
N ALA A 131 -3.09 7.49 -53.28
CA ALA A 131 -2.05 7.50 -54.31
C ALA A 131 -2.46 8.26 -55.58
#